data_AF-R5K7C8-F1
#
_entry.id   AF-R5K7C8-F1
#
_cell.length_a   1.000
_cell.length_b   1.000
_cell.length_c   1.000
_cell.angle_alpha   90.00
_cell.angle_beta   90.00
_cell.angle_gamma   90.00
#
_symmetry.space_group_name_H-M   'P 1'
#
loop_
_entity.id
_entity.type
_entity.pdbx_description
1 polymer ?
#
loop_
_entity_poly.entity_id
_entity_poly.type
_entity_poly.pdbx_seq_one_letter_code
_entity_poly.pdbx_strand_id
1 'polypeptide(L)'
;MKINYITPYNIQTPDKNLQLQTKQSYNSAPPPNLAKLPSTKDYLSFTGGYSLDLAKTIERLDILAKKKSNLYPPNIREWAGMILQDGNKAGETLIDIHKKFYSSLKECFSLKEIKEKFPEFNDVISSDNVKAAKGSFIDKFQKGELEFFDNDEDLSVQLIKLYWGEGFSLNDLKRYADGQDLYHTMKKLNIPTADRDYGHILKFSDAQYNERLTREMTEKRLAALDRKAQLNDGEPVYIKRGPMSKEHRERISEGLKKYYQENPEKLYEISERQKEFYRENPERAKILSRVANKAWNIFGADRIKAALSKFMKGKGFKDFNAEELESPLSFSKQKSMALKQFWGANDWAKKSFSKNMEYAWKKVKEEENTIYNITHVPKSFMQKVINWSEKNFGVELTESDFKAFIHPNSHEKDYFENPKINMYTRMYADSHKGESTIMANTYFLAMLNTNRVLSKIDLSKTDKESRILIKTMREMIKASLFENPELPVEKTNFRTLETDQIQKIYAILKNMCYDTYNPKYANIMDTQLNKAYDYISRKWSPDNPIKLTPFGLDL
;
A
#
# COMPACT_ATOMS: atom_id res chain seq x y z
N MET A 1 5.65 -9.92 37.09
CA MET A 1 6.89 -10.32 37.75
C MET A 1 6.87 -9.76 39.15
N LYS A 2 6.71 -10.64 40.14
CA LYS A 2 7.08 -10.31 41.51
C LYS A 2 8.54 -9.83 41.51
N ILE A 3 8.78 -8.71 42.18
CA ILE A 3 10.09 -8.05 42.25
C ILE A 3 11.02 -8.99 43.01
N ASN A 4 11.93 -9.64 42.30
CA ASN A 4 13.07 -10.32 42.88
C ASN A 4 14.28 -9.47 42.55
N TYR A 5 14.91 -8.92 43.59
CA TYR A 5 16.18 -8.20 43.48
C TYR A 5 17.21 -9.10 42.78
N ILE A 6 17.92 -8.57 41.78
CA ILE A 6 19.18 -9.20 41.36
C ILE A 6 20.18 -8.81 42.44
N THR A 7 20.49 -9.71 43.35
CA THR A 7 21.76 -9.65 44.07
C THR A 7 22.79 -10.40 43.22
N PRO A 8 23.66 -9.75 42.43
CA PRO A 8 25.00 -10.30 42.33
C PRO A 8 25.52 -10.31 43.77
N TYR A 9 25.70 -11.50 44.34
CA TYR A 9 26.20 -11.60 45.71
C TYR A 9 27.64 -11.12 45.71
N ASN A 10 27.84 -9.81 45.88
CA ASN A 10 29.08 -9.26 46.36
C ASN A 10 29.20 -9.69 47.82
N ILE A 11 30.41 -10.03 48.26
CA ILE A 11 30.71 -10.79 49.49
C ILE A 11 30.28 -10.09 50.81
N GLN A 12 29.55 -8.97 50.77
CA GLN A 12 29.30 -8.13 51.93
C GLN A 12 27.82 -7.71 52.09
N THR A 13 27.07 -8.59 52.78
CA THR A 13 26.03 -8.28 53.82
C THR A 13 24.62 -7.78 53.42
N PRO A 14 23.58 -7.93 54.31
CA PRO A 14 22.34 -8.65 53.96
C PRO A 14 20.99 -7.88 54.05
N ASP A 15 20.00 -8.53 53.43
CA ASP A 15 18.52 -8.47 53.41
C ASP A 15 17.70 -7.50 54.28
N LYS A 16 16.68 -6.88 53.65
CA LYS A 16 15.35 -6.60 54.23
C LYS A 16 14.20 -6.73 53.21
N ASN A 17 13.15 -7.45 53.63
CA ASN A 17 11.90 -7.77 52.93
C ASN A 17 10.95 -6.56 52.77
N LEU A 18 10.08 -6.59 51.74
CA LEU A 18 8.83 -5.81 51.70
C LEU A 18 7.70 -6.52 50.93
N GLN A 19 6.50 -6.43 51.50
CA GLN A 19 5.28 -7.19 51.23
C GLN A 19 4.41 -6.61 50.11
N LEU A 20 3.57 -7.46 49.51
CA LEU A 20 2.55 -7.18 48.48
C LEU A 20 1.15 -7.02 49.09
N GLN A 21 0.35 -6.05 48.62
CA GLN A 21 -1.13 -6.01 48.68
C GLN A 21 -1.69 -5.25 47.46
N THR A 22 -2.31 -5.92 46.46
CA THR A 22 -3.73 -6.30 46.20
C THR A 22 -4.56 -5.30 45.38
N LYS A 23 -5.33 -5.89 44.44
CA LYS A 23 -6.09 -5.31 43.31
C LYS A 23 -7.49 -4.83 43.70
N GLN A 24 -8.09 -3.96 42.87
CA GLN A 24 -9.54 -3.84 42.69
C GLN A 24 -9.92 -3.93 41.21
N SER A 25 -11.02 -4.64 40.91
CA SER A 25 -11.62 -4.84 39.58
C SER A 25 -12.78 -3.87 39.33
N TYR A 26 -13.00 -3.48 38.08
CA TYR A 26 -14.24 -2.83 37.64
C TYR A 26 -14.96 -3.69 36.60
N ASN A 27 -16.27 -3.88 36.83
CA ASN A 27 -17.22 -4.54 35.93
C ASN A 27 -17.56 -3.63 34.73
N SER A 28 -17.63 -4.19 33.53
CA SER A 28 -18.14 -3.53 32.33
C SER A 28 -19.57 -3.96 32.02
N ALA A 29 -20.43 -2.99 31.71
CA ALA A 29 -21.80 -3.20 31.23
C ALA A 29 -21.82 -3.52 29.71
N PRO A 30 -22.88 -4.17 29.19
CA PRO A 30 -22.94 -4.61 27.79
C PRO A 30 -23.31 -3.47 26.82
N PRO A 31 -22.89 -3.54 25.54
CA PRO A 31 -23.14 -2.47 24.56
C PRO A 31 -24.57 -2.52 23.98
N PRO A 32 -25.11 -1.39 23.49
CA PRO A 32 -26.47 -1.29 22.98
C PRO A 32 -26.62 -1.83 21.54
N ASN A 33 -27.81 -2.37 21.26
CA ASN A 33 -28.27 -2.84 19.95
C ASN A 33 -28.29 -1.71 18.89
N LEU A 34 -27.57 -1.91 17.78
CA LEU A 34 -27.70 -1.13 16.56
C LEU A 34 -28.53 -1.91 15.53
N ALA A 35 -29.58 -1.28 15.01
CA ALA A 35 -30.36 -1.83 13.90
C ALA A 35 -29.47 -2.08 12.68
N LYS A 36 -29.68 -3.22 11.99
CA LYS A 36 -28.96 -3.56 10.75
C LYS A 36 -29.19 -2.49 9.69
N LEU A 37 -28.11 -1.81 9.31
CA LEU A 37 -28.09 -1.02 8.07
C LEU A 37 -28.31 -1.96 6.88
N PRO A 38 -29.06 -1.52 5.85
CA PRO A 38 -29.25 -2.29 4.62
C PRO A 38 -27.91 -2.56 3.95
N SER A 39 -27.80 -3.72 3.29
CA SER A 39 -26.53 -4.20 2.77
C SER A 39 -26.06 -3.38 1.57
N THR A 40 -24.75 -3.29 1.35
CA THR A 40 -24.16 -2.63 0.17
C THR A 40 -24.66 -3.23 -1.15
N LYS A 41 -25.08 -4.51 -1.17
CA LYS A 41 -25.70 -5.13 -2.35
C LYS A 41 -26.99 -4.44 -2.79
N ASP A 42 -27.79 -3.94 -1.84
CA ASP A 42 -29.09 -3.32 -2.13
C ASP A 42 -28.96 -1.91 -2.72
N TYR A 43 -27.83 -1.24 -2.50
CA TYR A 43 -27.52 0.08 -3.07
C TYR A 43 -26.83 0.02 -4.45
N LEU A 44 -26.25 -1.13 -4.81
CA LEU A 44 -25.31 -1.26 -5.93
C LEU A 44 -25.90 -1.90 -7.18
N SER A 45 -27.07 -2.55 -7.13
CA SER A 45 -27.71 -3.11 -8.33
C SER A 45 -28.47 -2.04 -9.11
N PHE A 46 -27.75 -1.18 -9.84
CA PHE A 46 -28.33 -0.42 -10.94
C PHE A 46 -28.59 -1.36 -12.12
N THR A 47 -29.69 -2.12 -12.05
CA THR A 47 -30.27 -2.73 -13.25
C THR A 47 -31.06 -1.60 -13.91
N GLY A 48 -30.54 -1.03 -15.00
CA GLY A 48 -31.06 0.18 -15.68
C GLY A 48 -32.47 0.02 -16.23
N GLY A 49 -33.47 -0.12 -15.35
CA GLY A 49 -34.85 -0.33 -15.66
C GLY A 49 -35.20 -1.77 -16.05
N TYR A 50 -34.43 -2.47 -16.88
CA TYR A 50 -34.84 -3.76 -17.47
C TYR A 50 -34.32 -4.98 -16.68
N SER A 51 -35.20 -5.95 -16.46
CA SER A 51 -34.91 -7.20 -15.75
C SER A 51 -34.41 -8.28 -16.71
N LEU A 52 -33.53 -9.16 -16.23
CA LEU A 52 -33.14 -10.41 -16.92
C LEU A 52 -34.31 -11.42 -17.02
N ASP A 53 -35.40 -11.16 -16.30
CA ASP A 53 -36.61 -11.95 -16.29
C ASP A 53 -37.41 -11.77 -17.60
N LEU A 54 -37.51 -12.87 -18.36
CA LEU A 54 -38.15 -12.95 -19.67
C LEU A 54 -39.60 -12.44 -19.66
N ALA A 55 -40.36 -12.77 -18.60
CA ALA A 55 -41.76 -12.39 -18.47
C ALA A 55 -41.92 -10.87 -18.42
N LYS A 56 -41.13 -10.21 -17.57
CA LYS A 56 -41.12 -8.75 -17.43
C LYS A 56 -40.61 -8.02 -18.67
N THR A 57 -39.68 -8.61 -19.42
CA THR A 57 -39.25 -8.04 -20.71
C THR A 57 -40.36 -8.08 -21.75
N ILE A 58 -41.14 -9.17 -21.82
CA ILE A 58 -42.24 -9.33 -22.78
C ILE A 58 -43.41 -8.41 -22.42
N GLU A 59 -43.77 -8.31 -21.13
CA GLU A 59 -44.80 -7.35 -20.68
C GLU A 59 -44.48 -5.92 -21.13
N ARG A 60 -43.21 -5.51 -21.04
CA ARG A 60 -42.78 -4.19 -21.48
C ARG A 60 -42.80 -4.04 -23.00
N LEU A 61 -42.39 -5.07 -23.73
CA LEU A 61 -42.49 -5.08 -25.18
C LEU A 61 -43.95 -5.00 -25.62
N ASP A 62 -44.88 -5.65 -24.92
CA ASP A 62 -46.32 -5.58 -25.21
C ASP A 62 -46.91 -4.20 -24.87
N ILE A 63 -46.46 -3.56 -23.78
CA ILE A 63 -46.83 -2.17 -23.47
C ILE A 63 -46.35 -1.21 -24.58
N LEU A 64 -45.15 -1.43 -25.11
CA LEU A 64 -44.59 -0.62 -26.18
C LEU A 64 -45.25 -0.93 -27.54
N ALA A 65 -45.61 -2.18 -27.80
CA ALA A 65 -46.28 -2.62 -29.02
C ALA A 65 -47.69 -2.02 -29.16
N LYS A 66 -48.36 -1.70 -28.05
CA LYS A 66 -49.62 -0.91 -28.07
C LYS A 66 -49.46 0.47 -28.71
N LYS A 67 -48.23 1.02 -28.78
CA LYS A 67 -47.93 2.33 -29.38
C LYS A 67 -47.32 2.24 -30.78
N LYS A 68 -46.69 1.11 -31.14
CA LYS A 68 -46.08 0.85 -32.46
C LYS A 68 -46.30 -0.62 -32.84
N SER A 69 -47.03 -0.89 -33.92
CA SER A 69 -47.42 -2.25 -34.31
C SER A 69 -46.27 -3.15 -34.78
N ASN A 70 -45.15 -2.60 -35.26
CA ASN A 70 -44.01 -3.36 -35.82
C ASN A 70 -42.75 -3.30 -34.93
N LEU A 71 -42.90 -3.40 -33.60
CA LEU A 71 -41.80 -3.17 -32.66
C LEU A 71 -40.77 -4.31 -32.62
N TYR A 72 -41.19 -5.57 -32.74
CA TYR A 72 -40.29 -6.72 -32.70
C TYR A 72 -40.79 -7.87 -33.58
N PRO A 73 -39.91 -8.78 -34.06
CA PRO A 73 -40.29 -9.83 -35.00
C PRO A 73 -41.38 -10.76 -34.42
N PRO A 74 -42.50 -10.98 -35.15
CA PRO A 74 -43.61 -11.82 -34.68
C PRO A 74 -43.19 -13.23 -34.27
N ASN A 75 -42.25 -13.83 -35.03
CA ASN A 75 -41.77 -15.19 -34.78
C ASN A 75 -41.06 -15.31 -33.41
N ILE A 76 -40.31 -14.28 -33.00
CA ILE A 76 -39.60 -14.26 -31.72
C ILE A 76 -40.61 -14.09 -30.57
N ARG A 77 -41.71 -13.38 -30.79
CA ARG A 77 -42.80 -13.23 -29.82
C ARG A 77 -43.47 -14.55 -29.50
N GLU A 78 -43.86 -15.28 -30.54
CA GLU A 78 -44.57 -16.54 -30.40
C GLU A 78 -43.70 -17.56 -29.68
N TRP A 79 -42.41 -17.62 -30.05
CA TRP A 79 -41.48 -18.55 -29.43
C TRP A 79 -41.18 -18.21 -27.97
N ALA A 80 -41.03 -16.93 -27.64
CA ALA A 80 -40.87 -16.51 -26.25
C ALA A 80 -42.16 -16.75 -25.43
N GLY A 81 -43.34 -16.65 -26.05
CA GLY A 81 -44.62 -17.00 -25.44
C GLY A 81 -44.74 -18.50 -25.13
N MET A 82 -44.30 -19.38 -26.03
CA MET A 82 -44.25 -20.84 -25.80
C MET A 82 -43.33 -21.18 -24.61
N ILE A 83 -42.14 -20.59 -24.55
CA ILE A 83 -41.18 -20.81 -23.46
C ILE A 83 -41.72 -20.34 -22.10
N LEU A 84 -42.50 -19.25 -22.09
CA LEU A 84 -43.19 -18.79 -20.88
C LEU A 84 -44.33 -19.72 -20.45
N GLN A 85 -45.08 -20.30 -21.39
CA GLN A 85 -46.12 -21.29 -21.08
C GLN A 85 -45.54 -22.57 -20.47
N ASP A 86 -44.32 -22.96 -20.89
CA ASP A 86 -43.57 -24.09 -20.33
C ASP A 86 -42.87 -23.76 -18.99
N GLY A 87 -43.00 -22.53 -18.50
CA GLY A 87 -42.50 -22.06 -17.20
C GLY A 87 -41.02 -21.67 -17.18
N ASN A 88 -40.38 -21.42 -18.34
CA ASN A 88 -38.99 -20.99 -18.48
C ASN A 88 -37.99 -21.72 -17.55
N LYS A 89 -38.03 -23.06 -17.53
CA LYS A 89 -37.22 -23.89 -16.62
C LYS A 89 -35.70 -23.70 -16.78
N ALA A 90 -35.26 -23.22 -17.95
CA ALA A 90 -33.85 -22.99 -18.27
C ALA A 90 -33.38 -21.56 -17.97
N GLY A 91 -34.26 -20.65 -17.52
CA GLY A 91 -33.90 -19.28 -17.19
C GLY A 91 -33.44 -18.47 -18.41
N GLU A 92 -34.01 -18.75 -19.58
CA GLU A 92 -33.59 -18.15 -20.85
C GLU A 92 -33.97 -16.68 -20.92
N THR A 93 -33.06 -15.86 -21.45
CA THR A 93 -33.28 -14.42 -21.67
C THR A 93 -33.73 -14.15 -23.11
N LEU A 94 -34.21 -12.93 -23.37
CA LEU A 94 -34.66 -12.55 -24.72
C LEU A 94 -33.55 -12.66 -25.78
N ILE A 95 -32.29 -12.38 -25.42
CA ILE A 95 -31.15 -12.51 -26.32
C ILE A 95 -30.81 -13.98 -26.63
N ASP A 96 -31.03 -14.89 -25.69
CA ASP A 96 -30.81 -16.32 -25.92
C ASP A 96 -31.82 -16.87 -26.93
N ILE A 97 -33.08 -16.47 -26.80
CA ILE A 97 -34.16 -16.82 -27.74
C ILE A 97 -33.86 -16.25 -29.13
N HIS A 98 -33.40 -14.99 -29.21
CA HIS A 98 -33.01 -14.36 -30.47
C HIS A 98 -31.85 -15.10 -31.14
N LYS A 99 -30.78 -15.41 -30.40
CA LYS A 99 -29.61 -16.15 -30.91
C LYS A 99 -29.95 -17.57 -31.35
N LYS A 100 -30.84 -18.25 -30.62
CA LYS A 100 -31.28 -19.60 -30.98
C LYS A 100 -32.10 -19.60 -32.28
N PHE A 101 -32.99 -18.63 -32.46
CA PHE A 101 -33.79 -18.51 -33.68
C PHE A 101 -32.91 -18.28 -34.92
N TYR A 102 -31.91 -17.41 -34.79
CA TYR A 102 -30.97 -17.10 -35.87
C TYR A 102 -29.73 -17.98 -35.90
N SER A 103 -29.67 -19.06 -35.11
CA SER A 103 -28.50 -19.97 -35.09
C SER A 103 -28.21 -20.57 -36.46
N SER A 104 -29.25 -20.87 -37.23
CA SER A 104 -29.18 -21.35 -38.62
C SER A 104 -28.46 -20.40 -39.58
N LEU A 105 -28.32 -19.11 -39.25
CA LEU A 105 -27.54 -18.15 -40.06
C LEU A 105 -26.02 -18.38 -39.96
N LYS A 106 -25.54 -19.01 -38.87
CA LYS A 106 -24.11 -19.29 -38.70
C LYS A 106 -23.59 -20.33 -39.69
N GLU A 107 -24.47 -21.23 -40.14
CA GLU A 107 -24.17 -22.31 -41.08
C GLU A 107 -24.36 -21.92 -42.56
N CYS A 108 -24.85 -20.71 -42.83
CA CYS A 108 -25.04 -20.23 -44.20
C CYS A 108 -23.80 -19.48 -44.69
N PHE A 109 -23.28 -19.84 -45.86
CA PHE A 109 -22.07 -19.22 -46.45
C PHE A 109 -22.38 -18.38 -47.70
N SER A 110 -23.62 -18.48 -48.20
CA SER A 110 -24.05 -17.71 -49.37
C SER A 110 -25.32 -16.90 -49.10
N LEU A 111 -25.40 -15.73 -49.75
CA LEU A 111 -26.57 -14.86 -49.70
C LEU A 111 -27.83 -15.52 -50.31
N LYS A 112 -27.67 -16.55 -51.15
CA LYS A 112 -28.78 -17.35 -51.69
C LYS A 112 -29.40 -18.26 -50.62
N GLU A 113 -28.57 -18.95 -49.83
CA GLU A 113 -29.04 -19.79 -48.72
C GLU A 113 -29.77 -18.98 -47.65
N ILE A 114 -29.29 -17.77 -47.36
CA ILE A 114 -29.93 -16.87 -46.38
C ILE A 114 -31.32 -16.44 -46.86
N LYS A 115 -31.47 -16.10 -48.16
CA LYS A 115 -32.75 -15.71 -48.75
C LYS A 115 -33.78 -16.83 -48.78
N GLU A 116 -33.34 -18.08 -48.99
CA GLU A 116 -34.22 -19.25 -48.96
C GLU A 116 -34.74 -19.56 -47.56
N LYS A 117 -33.91 -19.40 -46.52
CA LYS A 117 -34.29 -19.70 -45.13
C LYS A 117 -35.02 -18.55 -44.43
N PHE A 118 -34.73 -17.30 -44.80
CA PHE A 118 -35.22 -16.11 -44.11
C PHE A 118 -35.76 -15.07 -45.12
N PRO A 119 -37.08 -15.02 -45.33
CA PRO A 119 -37.72 -14.11 -46.30
C PRO A 119 -37.48 -12.63 -46.02
N GLU A 120 -37.13 -12.27 -44.79
CA GLU A 120 -36.84 -10.90 -44.36
C GLU A 120 -35.54 -10.31 -44.97
N PHE A 121 -34.66 -11.16 -45.52
CA PHE A 121 -33.42 -10.73 -46.17
C PHE A 121 -33.47 -10.78 -47.72
N ASN A 122 -34.66 -10.95 -48.31
CA ASN A 122 -34.82 -11.05 -49.77
C ASN A 122 -34.28 -9.83 -50.54
N ASP A 123 -34.42 -8.64 -49.95
CA ASP A 123 -34.03 -7.38 -50.58
C ASP A 123 -32.56 -7.00 -50.34
N VAL A 124 -31.76 -7.86 -49.67
CA VAL A 124 -30.35 -7.59 -49.37
C VAL A 124 -29.49 -7.70 -50.64
N ILE A 125 -28.57 -6.75 -50.78
CA ILE A 125 -27.65 -6.63 -51.91
C ILE A 125 -26.24 -7.04 -51.46
N SER A 126 -25.57 -7.83 -52.31
CA SER A 126 -24.17 -8.23 -52.10
C SER A 126 -23.22 -7.04 -52.17
N SER A 127 -22.14 -7.06 -51.38
CA SER A 127 -21.19 -5.95 -51.31
C SER A 127 -20.45 -5.68 -52.62
N ASP A 128 -20.32 -6.69 -53.49
CA ASP A 128 -19.71 -6.58 -54.82
C ASP A 128 -20.52 -5.72 -55.80
N ASN A 129 -21.83 -5.64 -55.58
CA ASN A 129 -22.75 -4.92 -56.47
C ASN A 129 -22.92 -3.44 -56.10
N VAL A 130 -22.20 -2.95 -55.08
CA VAL A 130 -22.32 -1.57 -54.57
C VAL A 130 -21.08 -0.75 -54.92
N LYS A 131 -21.28 0.43 -55.53
CA LYS A 131 -20.19 1.38 -55.80
C LYS A 131 -19.60 1.91 -54.50
N ALA A 132 -18.38 1.48 -54.16
CA ALA A 132 -17.65 1.94 -52.99
C ALA A 132 -17.14 3.39 -53.19
N ALA A 133 -17.30 4.24 -52.18
CA ALA A 133 -16.69 5.58 -52.17
C ALA A 133 -15.27 5.47 -51.59
N LYS A 134 -14.31 6.22 -52.13
CA LYS A 134 -12.89 6.18 -51.68
C LYS A 134 -12.79 6.50 -50.18
N GLY A 135 -12.24 5.57 -49.39
CA GLY A 135 -12.12 5.67 -47.93
C GLY A 135 -13.35 5.21 -47.13
N SER A 136 -14.39 4.69 -47.79
CA SER A 136 -15.55 4.10 -47.11
C SER A 136 -15.25 2.70 -46.56
N PHE A 137 -16.04 2.24 -45.59
CA PHE A 137 -15.89 0.91 -45.00
C PHE A 137 -15.89 -0.23 -46.04
N ILE A 138 -16.72 -0.12 -47.09
CA ILE A 138 -16.76 -1.08 -48.20
C ILE A 138 -15.46 -1.04 -49.03
N ASP A 139 -14.88 0.15 -49.25
CA ASP A 139 -13.60 0.31 -49.95
C ASP A 139 -12.42 -0.24 -49.12
N LYS A 140 -12.47 -0.10 -47.80
CA LYS A 140 -11.47 -0.70 -46.89
C LYS A 140 -11.57 -2.22 -46.82
N PHE A 141 -12.80 -2.74 -46.80
CA PHE A 141 -13.07 -4.17 -46.89
C PHE A 141 -12.53 -4.76 -48.20
N GLN A 142 -12.85 -4.15 -49.34
CA GLN A 142 -12.36 -4.58 -50.67
C GLN A 142 -10.83 -4.52 -50.81
N LYS A 143 -10.14 -3.72 -49.99
CA LYS A 143 -8.67 -3.64 -49.93
C LYS A 143 -8.04 -4.60 -48.91
N GLY A 144 -8.84 -5.31 -48.12
CA GLY A 144 -8.37 -6.19 -47.06
C GLY A 144 -7.74 -5.46 -45.86
N GLU A 145 -8.08 -4.19 -45.64
CA GLU A 145 -7.52 -3.37 -44.54
C GLU A 145 -8.22 -3.62 -43.19
N LEU A 146 -9.26 -4.45 -43.14
CA LEU A 146 -10.03 -4.74 -41.93
C LEU A 146 -9.64 -6.09 -41.34
N GLU A 147 -8.95 -6.09 -40.19
CA GLU A 147 -8.42 -7.31 -39.55
C GLU A 147 -9.52 -8.29 -39.07
N PHE A 148 -10.71 -7.80 -38.77
CA PHE A 148 -11.79 -8.60 -38.16
C PHE A 148 -12.81 -9.18 -39.16
N PHE A 149 -12.68 -8.86 -40.44
CA PHE A 149 -13.60 -9.33 -41.49
C PHE A 149 -12.84 -10.18 -42.50
N ASP A 150 -13.42 -11.32 -42.87
CA ASP A 150 -12.81 -12.22 -43.83
C ASP A 150 -13.04 -11.72 -45.27
N ASN A 151 -12.05 -11.77 -46.14
CA ASN A 151 -12.24 -11.35 -47.54
C ASN A 151 -12.87 -12.47 -48.39
N ASP A 152 -12.87 -13.70 -47.90
CA ASP A 152 -13.39 -14.87 -48.62
C ASP A 152 -14.93 -14.99 -48.54
N GLU A 153 -15.57 -14.29 -47.60
CA GLU A 153 -17.03 -14.25 -47.43
C GLU A 153 -17.58 -12.84 -47.72
N ASP A 154 -18.75 -12.74 -48.36
CA ASP A 154 -19.38 -11.45 -48.65
C ASP A 154 -19.65 -10.65 -47.36
N LEU A 155 -19.25 -9.38 -47.34
CA LEU A 155 -19.47 -8.46 -46.21
C LEU A 155 -20.93 -8.40 -45.77
N SER A 156 -21.87 -8.52 -46.71
CA SER A 156 -23.31 -8.53 -46.39
C SER A 156 -23.70 -9.71 -45.52
N VAL A 157 -23.12 -10.89 -45.77
CA VAL A 157 -23.35 -12.14 -45.01
C VAL A 157 -22.73 -12.04 -43.62
N GLN A 158 -21.49 -11.55 -43.52
CA GLN A 158 -20.81 -11.35 -42.24
C GLN A 158 -21.54 -10.33 -41.35
N LEU A 159 -22.03 -9.23 -41.93
CA LEU A 159 -22.81 -8.23 -41.19
C LEU A 159 -24.16 -8.79 -40.71
N ILE A 160 -24.83 -9.63 -41.49
CA ILE A 160 -26.06 -10.32 -41.07
C ILE A 160 -25.77 -11.28 -39.91
N LYS A 161 -24.70 -12.07 -39.99
CA LYS A 161 -24.28 -13.00 -38.93
C LYS A 161 -24.00 -12.27 -37.61
N LEU A 162 -23.26 -11.16 -37.66
CA LEU A 162 -22.91 -10.40 -36.46
C LEU A 162 -24.11 -9.62 -35.90
N TYR A 163 -24.90 -8.97 -36.75
CA TYR A 163 -25.99 -8.10 -36.31
C TYR A 163 -27.25 -8.88 -35.88
N TRP A 164 -27.72 -9.83 -36.69
CA TRP A 164 -28.92 -10.63 -36.42
C TRP A 164 -28.61 -11.99 -35.78
N GLY A 165 -27.53 -12.66 -36.20
CA GLY A 165 -27.14 -13.96 -35.63
C GLY A 165 -26.61 -13.86 -34.19
N GLU A 166 -25.75 -12.88 -33.92
CA GLU A 166 -25.19 -12.67 -32.58
C GLU A 166 -25.92 -11.59 -31.76
N GLY A 167 -26.76 -10.78 -32.40
CA GLY A 167 -27.51 -9.70 -31.76
C GLY A 167 -26.67 -8.47 -31.40
N PHE A 168 -25.56 -8.22 -32.10
CA PHE A 168 -24.70 -7.07 -31.82
C PHE A 168 -25.39 -5.75 -32.16
N SER A 169 -25.27 -4.75 -31.27
CA SER A 169 -25.75 -3.41 -31.59
C SER A 169 -24.81 -2.71 -32.56
N LEU A 170 -25.30 -1.70 -33.29
CA LEU A 170 -24.47 -0.85 -34.16
C LEU A 170 -23.26 -0.26 -33.43
N ASN A 171 -23.40 0.04 -32.14
CA ASN A 171 -22.30 0.55 -31.32
C ASN A 171 -21.26 -0.52 -30.96
N ASP A 172 -21.65 -1.79 -30.88
CA ASP A 172 -20.72 -2.89 -30.63
C ASP A 172 -19.94 -3.18 -31.93
N LEU A 173 -20.61 -3.13 -33.08
CA LEU A 173 -19.97 -3.27 -34.39
C LEU A 173 -18.95 -2.16 -34.71
N LYS A 174 -19.14 -0.94 -34.17
CA LYS A 174 -18.12 0.14 -34.26
C LYS A 174 -16.75 -0.28 -33.74
N ARG A 175 -16.69 -1.18 -32.76
CA ARG A 175 -15.41 -1.67 -32.20
C ARG A 175 -14.64 -2.54 -33.19
N TYR A 176 -15.36 -3.28 -34.03
CA TYR A 176 -14.79 -4.16 -35.05
C TYR A 176 -14.54 -3.43 -36.37
N ALA A 177 -15.06 -2.22 -36.52
CA ALA A 177 -14.96 -1.38 -37.73
C ALA A 177 -14.07 -0.14 -37.56
N ASP A 178 -13.02 -0.22 -36.73
CA ASP A 178 -12.09 0.89 -36.43
C ASP A 178 -12.78 2.22 -36.05
N GLY A 179 -13.91 2.12 -35.34
CA GLY A 179 -14.70 3.28 -34.89
C GLY A 179 -15.60 3.89 -35.97
N GLN A 180 -15.69 3.32 -37.18
CA GLN A 180 -16.60 3.78 -38.23
C GLN A 180 -18.05 3.36 -37.97
N ASP A 181 -19.01 4.26 -38.25
CA ASP A 181 -20.43 3.98 -38.10
C ASP A 181 -20.98 3.16 -39.28
N LEU A 182 -21.49 1.97 -38.98
CA LEU A 182 -21.99 1.02 -39.99
C LEU A 182 -23.46 1.26 -40.38
N TYR A 183 -24.17 2.19 -39.75
CA TYR A 183 -25.58 2.44 -40.08
C TYR A 183 -25.79 2.75 -41.58
N HIS A 184 -24.93 3.60 -42.16
CA HIS A 184 -25.01 3.94 -43.58
C HIS A 184 -24.56 2.79 -44.50
N THR A 185 -23.70 1.89 -44.01
CA THR A 185 -23.29 0.70 -44.77
C THR A 185 -24.41 -0.33 -44.84
N MET A 186 -25.11 -0.59 -43.73
CA MET A 186 -26.28 -1.46 -43.69
C MET A 186 -27.41 -0.94 -44.58
N LYS A 187 -27.66 0.38 -44.55
CA LYS A 187 -28.65 1.02 -45.43
C LYS A 187 -28.31 0.88 -46.92
N LYS A 188 -27.03 0.93 -47.29
CA LYS A 188 -26.57 0.76 -48.68
C LYS A 188 -26.68 -0.69 -49.17
N LEU A 189 -26.42 -1.65 -48.29
CA LEU A 189 -26.59 -3.09 -48.56
C LEU A 189 -28.06 -3.55 -48.43
N ASN A 190 -28.95 -2.64 -48.04
CA ASN A 190 -30.36 -2.87 -47.79
C ASN A 190 -30.62 -3.96 -46.73
N ILE A 191 -29.75 -4.03 -45.72
CA ILE A 191 -29.91 -4.93 -44.57
C ILE A 191 -30.95 -4.34 -43.62
N PRO A 192 -32.02 -5.09 -43.28
CA PRO A 192 -33.02 -4.63 -42.31
C PRO A 192 -32.39 -4.33 -40.95
N THR A 193 -32.67 -3.16 -40.39
CA THR A 193 -32.25 -2.80 -39.03
C THR A 193 -33.39 -3.04 -38.06
N ALA A 194 -33.10 -3.65 -36.91
CA ALA A 194 -34.07 -3.83 -35.84
C ALA A 194 -34.56 -2.48 -35.29
N ASP A 195 -35.80 -2.41 -34.79
CA ASP A 195 -36.30 -1.20 -34.14
C ASP A 195 -35.41 -0.82 -32.95
N ARG A 196 -35.20 0.49 -32.77
CA ARG A 196 -34.32 1.04 -31.73
C ARG A 196 -34.71 0.56 -30.33
N ASP A 197 -36.01 0.51 -30.03
CA ASP A 197 -36.51 0.15 -28.72
C ASP A 197 -36.31 -1.36 -28.46
N TYR A 198 -36.53 -2.20 -29.48
CA TYR A 198 -36.24 -3.64 -29.40
C TYR A 198 -34.75 -3.93 -29.25
N GLY A 199 -33.89 -3.28 -30.03
CA GLY A 199 -32.43 -3.44 -29.93
C GLY A 199 -31.87 -3.01 -28.57
N HIS A 200 -32.44 -1.98 -27.95
CA HIS A 200 -32.08 -1.61 -26.57
C HIS A 200 -32.46 -2.70 -25.57
N ILE A 201 -33.69 -3.22 -25.65
CA ILE A 201 -34.18 -4.26 -24.73
C ILE A 201 -33.37 -5.55 -24.90
N LEU A 202 -33.06 -5.93 -26.14
CA LEU A 202 -32.20 -7.07 -26.46
C LEU A 202 -30.82 -6.93 -25.80
N LYS A 203 -30.21 -5.75 -25.88
CA LYS A 203 -28.90 -5.47 -25.26
C LYS A 203 -28.93 -5.58 -23.73
N PHE A 204 -30.00 -5.12 -23.09
CA PHE A 204 -30.14 -5.19 -21.64
C PHE A 204 -30.55 -6.57 -21.12
N SER A 205 -31.03 -7.45 -22.01
CA SER A 205 -31.30 -8.84 -21.68
C SER A 205 -30.03 -9.71 -21.59
N ASP A 206 -28.88 -9.22 -22.07
CA ASP A 206 -27.59 -9.88 -21.90
C ASP A 206 -27.04 -9.68 -20.48
N ALA A 207 -26.86 -10.78 -19.75
CA ALA A 207 -26.33 -10.80 -18.39
C ALA A 207 -24.91 -10.19 -18.29
N GLN A 208 -24.02 -10.51 -19.24
CA GLN A 208 -22.63 -10.03 -19.22
C GLN A 208 -22.57 -8.52 -19.48
N TYR A 209 -23.43 -8.02 -20.37
CA TYR A 209 -23.53 -6.60 -20.65
C TYR A 209 -24.05 -5.83 -19.42
N ASN A 210 -25.06 -6.36 -18.74
CA ASN A 210 -25.67 -5.74 -17.57
C ASN A 210 -24.67 -5.65 -16.42
N GLU A 211 -23.93 -6.73 -16.13
CA GLU A 211 -22.87 -6.73 -15.11
C GLU A 211 -21.80 -5.66 -15.38
N ARG A 212 -21.33 -5.56 -16.63
CA ARG A 212 -20.34 -4.53 -17.02
C ARG A 212 -20.90 -3.12 -16.83
N LEU A 213 -22.14 -2.88 -17.25
CA LEU A 213 -22.79 -1.59 -17.13
C LEU A 213 -23.03 -1.21 -15.66
N THR A 214 -23.51 -2.15 -14.84
CA THR A 214 -23.69 -1.95 -13.40
C THR A 214 -22.35 -1.61 -12.76
N ARG A 215 -21.27 -2.32 -13.09
CA ARG A 215 -19.92 -2.00 -12.59
C ARG A 215 -19.50 -0.57 -12.96
N GLU A 216 -19.60 -0.19 -14.23
CA GLU A 216 -19.24 1.17 -14.67
C GLU A 216 -20.07 2.26 -13.97
N MET A 217 -21.38 2.04 -13.82
CA MET A 217 -22.27 2.97 -13.14
C MET A 217 -22.00 3.05 -11.64
N THR A 218 -21.68 1.93 -10.98
CA THR A 218 -21.28 1.91 -9.56
C THR A 218 -19.97 2.67 -9.34
N GLU A 219 -18.98 2.48 -10.21
CA GLU A 219 -17.71 3.23 -10.17
C GLU A 219 -17.96 4.73 -10.36
N LYS A 220 -18.79 5.13 -11.32
CA LYS A 220 -19.17 6.54 -11.52
C LYS A 220 -19.92 7.13 -10.32
N ARG A 221 -20.80 6.34 -9.68
CA ARG A 221 -21.57 6.76 -8.50
C ARG A 221 -20.69 6.90 -7.27
N LEU A 222 -19.77 5.97 -7.03
CA LEU A 222 -18.75 6.07 -5.98
C LEU A 222 -17.87 7.29 -6.19
N ALA A 223 -17.39 7.51 -7.41
CA ALA A 223 -16.60 8.71 -7.74
C ALA A 223 -17.40 10.02 -7.61
N ALA A 224 -18.73 9.99 -7.75
CA ALA A 224 -19.59 11.14 -7.51
C ALA A 224 -19.86 11.38 -6.02
N LEU A 225 -20.02 10.32 -5.22
CA LEU A 225 -20.14 10.40 -3.77
C LEU A 225 -18.84 10.89 -3.13
N ASP A 226 -17.70 10.38 -3.59
CA ASP A 226 -16.36 10.83 -3.19
C ASP A 226 -16.15 12.32 -3.52
N ARG A 227 -16.57 12.76 -4.73
CA ARG A 227 -16.59 14.19 -5.09
C ARG A 227 -17.48 15.04 -4.18
N LYS A 228 -18.65 14.53 -3.76
CA LYS A 228 -19.54 15.24 -2.83
C LYS A 228 -18.99 15.29 -1.41
N ALA A 229 -18.33 14.23 -0.95
CA ALA A 229 -17.65 14.19 0.34
C ALA A 229 -16.49 15.20 0.37
N GLN A 230 -15.63 15.19 -0.65
CA GLN A 230 -14.53 16.15 -0.81
C GLN A 230 -15.01 17.62 -0.86
N LEU A 231 -16.16 17.89 -1.49
CA LEU A 231 -16.77 19.23 -1.51
C LEU A 231 -17.31 19.67 -0.13
N ASN A 232 -17.86 18.74 0.65
CA ASN A 232 -18.37 19.03 2.01
C ASN A 232 -17.24 19.27 3.01
N ASP A 233 -16.10 18.59 2.85
CA ASP A 233 -14.94 18.70 3.74
C ASP A 233 -14.01 19.87 3.36
N GLY A 234 -14.35 20.66 2.34
CA GLY A 234 -13.58 21.85 1.93
C GLY A 234 -12.22 21.55 1.27
N GLU A 235 -11.96 20.29 0.91
CA GLU A 235 -10.73 19.88 0.24
C GLU A 235 -10.79 20.16 -1.28
N PRO A 236 -9.67 20.56 -1.92
CA PRO A 236 -9.65 20.79 -3.36
C PRO A 236 -9.90 19.48 -4.13
N VAL A 237 -11.02 19.44 -4.86
CA VAL A 237 -11.51 18.30 -5.65
C VAL A 237 -10.39 17.68 -6.49
N TYR A 238 -9.99 16.45 -6.14
CA TYR A 238 -8.95 15.72 -6.85
C TYR A 238 -9.53 15.03 -8.09
N ILE A 239 -9.36 15.66 -9.25
CA ILE A 239 -9.63 15.04 -10.54
C ILE A 239 -8.41 14.17 -10.89
N LYS A 240 -8.55 12.84 -10.84
CA LYS A 240 -7.56 11.91 -11.40
C LYS A 240 -7.37 12.22 -12.89
N ARG A 241 -6.33 12.99 -13.20
CA ARG A 241 -5.87 13.16 -14.58
C ARG A 241 -5.28 11.82 -15.02
N GLY A 242 -5.75 11.29 -16.14
CA GLY A 242 -5.14 10.13 -16.77
C GLY A 242 -3.64 10.35 -17.04
N PRO A 243 -2.88 9.29 -17.33
CA PRO A 243 -1.45 9.40 -17.58
C PRO A 243 -1.19 10.40 -18.72
N MET A 244 -0.62 11.56 -18.37
CA MET A 244 -0.35 12.60 -19.37
C MET A 244 0.84 12.19 -20.24
N SER A 245 0.72 12.42 -21.55
CA SER A 245 1.83 12.20 -22.49
C SER A 245 3.07 13.02 -22.08
N LYS A 246 4.24 12.55 -22.49
CA LYS A 246 5.52 13.21 -22.15
C LYS A 246 5.57 14.66 -22.68
N GLU A 247 5.12 14.87 -23.91
CA GLU A 247 5.04 16.19 -24.55
C GLU A 247 4.11 17.16 -23.80
N HIS A 248 2.97 16.66 -23.31
CA HIS A 248 2.03 17.49 -22.56
C HIS A 248 2.59 17.90 -21.19
N ARG A 249 3.38 17.03 -20.55
CA ARG A 249 4.12 17.38 -19.31
C ARG A 249 5.20 18.43 -19.55
N GLU A 250 5.93 18.32 -20.65
CA GLU A 250 6.97 19.28 -21.04
C GLU A 250 6.37 20.66 -21.33
N ARG A 251 5.28 20.73 -22.12
CA ARG A 251 4.59 21.99 -22.42
C ARG A 251 4.02 22.68 -21.17
N ILE A 252 3.48 21.91 -20.23
CA ILE A 252 3.03 22.44 -18.93
C ILE A 252 4.23 22.96 -18.12
N SER A 253 5.34 22.22 -18.09
CA SER A 253 6.56 22.66 -17.39
C SER A 253 7.11 23.96 -17.98
N GLU A 254 7.11 24.12 -19.30
CA GLU A 254 7.54 25.35 -19.97
C GLU A 254 6.61 26.53 -19.69
N GLY A 255 5.29 26.30 -19.73
CA GLY A 255 4.30 27.30 -19.36
C GLY A 255 4.46 27.77 -17.91
N LEU A 256 4.68 26.84 -16.97
CA LEU A 256 4.96 27.17 -15.57
C LEU A 256 6.26 27.97 -15.42
N LYS A 257 7.34 27.60 -16.12
CA LYS A 257 8.61 28.35 -16.09
C LYS A 257 8.42 29.79 -16.55
N LYS A 258 7.71 30.02 -17.66
CA LYS A 258 7.41 31.38 -18.16
C LYS A 258 6.55 32.17 -17.18
N TYR A 259 5.48 31.54 -16.67
CA TYR A 259 4.59 32.16 -15.70
C TYR A 259 5.32 32.64 -14.43
N TYR A 260 6.25 31.84 -13.90
CA TYR A 260 7.04 32.21 -12.72
C TYR A 260 8.18 33.19 -13.02
N GLN A 261 8.65 33.28 -14.27
CA GLN A 261 9.57 34.33 -14.70
C GLN A 261 8.85 35.69 -14.76
N GLU A 262 7.60 35.70 -15.23
CA GLU A 262 6.77 36.90 -15.34
C GLU A 262 6.17 37.33 -14.00
N ASN A 263 5.96 36.40 -13.07
CA ASN A 263 5.34 36.65 -11.75
C ASN A 263 6.27 36.22 -10.60
N PRO A 264 7.36 36.97 -10.32
CA PRO A 264 8.31 36.62 -9.28
C PRO A 264 7.72 36.67 -7.86
N GLU A 265 6.66 37.46 -7.63
CA GLU A 265 5.96 37.56 -6.36
C GLU A 265 5.22 36.26 -5.98
N LYS A 266 4.66 35.55 -6.97
CA LYS A 266 3.97 34.27 -6.72
C LYS A 266 4.89 33.16 -6.24
N LEU A 267 6.17 33.21 -6.61
CA LEU A 267 7.17 32.30 -6.05
C LEU A 267 7.37 32.53 -4.54
N TYR A 268 7.22 33.78 -4.07
CA TYR A 268 7.31 34.11 -2.66
C TYR A 268 6.07 33.61 -1.91
N GLU A 269 4.87 33.81 -2.44
CA GLU A 269 3.62 33.28 -1.87
C GLU A 269 3.65 31.75 -1.76
N ILE A 270 4.13 31.04 -2.79
CA ILE A 270 4.30 29.58 -2.75
C ILE A 270 5.30 29.18 -1.66
N SER A 271 6.40 29.92 -1.53
CA SER A 271 7.40 29.64 -0.49
C SER A 271 6.85 29.87 0.91
N GLU A 272 6.05 30.91 1.15
CA GLU A 272 5.43 31.18 2.45
C GLU A 272 4.36 30.13 2.77
N ARG A 273 3.48 29.81 1.82
CA ARG A 273 2.48 28.75 1.97
C ARG A 273 3.12 27.39 2.26
N GLN A 274 4.28 27.11 1.65
CA GLN A 274 5.03 25.88 1.94
C GLN A 274 5.62 25.89 3.35
N LYS A 275 6.10 27.03 3.86
CA LYS A 275 6.55 27.15 5.25
C LYS A 275 5.40 26.99 6.23
N GLU A 276 4.26 27.63 5.97
CA GLU A 276 3.04 27.50 6.77
C GLU A 276 2.58 26.05 6.81
N PHE A 277 2.55 25.38 5.67
CA PHE A 277 2.25 23.95 5.58
C PHE A 277 3.13 23.11 6.52
N TYR A 278 4.44 23.35 6.54
CA TYR A 278 5.35 22.62 7.44
C TYR A 278 5.24 23.05 8.91
N ARG A 279 4.84 24.30 9.20
CA ARG A 279 4.53 24.75 10.57
C ARG A 279 3.28 24.05 11.11
N GLU A 280 2.26 23.91 10.28
CA GLU A 280 1.01 23.21 10.62
C GLU A 280 1.18 21.69 10.65
N ASN A 281 2.16 21.15 9.91
CA ASN A 281 2.44 19.70 9.82
C ASN A 281 3.84 19.37 10.36
N PRO A 282 4.05 19.32 11.69
CA PRO A 282 5.36 19.11 12.30
C PRO A 282 5.99 17.77 11.88
N GLU A 283 5.20 16.72 11.68
CA GLU A 283 5.68 15.42 11.18
C GLU A 283 6.33 15.55 9.79
N ARG A 284 5.71 16.28 8.87
CA ARG A 284 6.27 16.48 7.52
C ARG A 284 7.49 17.40 7.54
N ALA A 285 7.57 18.33 8.50
CA ALA A 285 8.75 19.16 8.71
C ALA A 285 9.95 18.32 9.19
N LYS A 286 9.73 17.37 10.11
CA LYS A 286 10.77 16.43 10.56
C LYS A 286 11.31 15.60 9.40
N ILE A 287 10.42 15.09 8.53
CA ILE A 287 10.81 14.33 7.33
C ILE A 287 11.68 15.19 6.41
N LEU A 288 11.26 16.42 6.12
CA LEU A 288 12.03 17.33 5.28
C LEU A 288 13.42 17.63 5.87
N SER A 289 13.50 17.88 7.19
CA SER A 289 14.79 18.11 7.86
C SER A 289 15.71 16.89 7.77
N ARG A 290 15.18 15.68 7.94
CA ARG A 290 15.96 14.44 7.77
C ARG A 290 16.48 14.28 6.33
N VAL A 291 15.63 14.55 5.34
CA VAL A 291 16.04 14.52 3.93
C VAL A 291 17.14 15.55 3.68
N ALA A 292 16.99 16.77 4.19
CA ALA A 292 17.99 17.82 4.03
C ALA A 292 19.33 17.44 4.70
N ASN A 293 19.30 16.95 5.94
CA ASN A 293 20.48 16.49 6.66
C ASN A 293 21.21 15.38 5.87
N LYS A 294 20.47 14.35 5.42
CA LYS A 294 21.04 13.28 4.60
C LYS A 294 21.62 13.82 3.29
N ALA A 295 20.92 14.71 2.59
CA ALA A 295 21.40 15.30 1.34
C ALA A 295 22.73 16.08 1.49
N TRP A 296 22.89 16.77 2.63
CA TRP A 296 24.09 17.52 2.97
C TRP A 296 25.27 16.64 3.42
N ASN A 297 25.02 15.39 3.78
CA ASN A 297 26.04 14.45 4.25
C ASN A 297 26.41 13.37 3.21
N ILE A 298 25.89 13.48 1.98
CA ILE A 298 26.30 12.66 0.83
C ILE A 298 27.64 13.14 0.26
N PHE A 299 28.44 12.20 -0.26
CA PHE A 299 29.73 12.47 -0.89
C PHE A 299 29.63 13.56 -1.97
N GLY A 300 30.49 14.59 -1.87
CA GLY A 300 30.51 15.74 -2.77
C GLY A 300 29.71 16.95 -2.28
N ALA A 301 28.84 16.80 -1.27
CA ALA A 301 28.15 17.93 -0.64
C ALA A 301 29.14 18.88 0.08
N ASP A 302 30.29 18.39 0.55
CA ASP A 302 31.31 19.21 1.22
C ASP A 302 31.88 20.30 0.31
N ARG A 303 32.05 20.01 -0.99
CA ARG A 303 32.48 21.01 -1.98
C ARG A 303 31.44 22.11 -2.15
N ILE A 304 30.15 21.74 -2.08
CA ILE A 304 29.04 22.67 -2.15
C ILE A 304 28.96 23.50 -0.86
N LYS A 305 29.09 22.87 0.31
CA LYS A 305 29.15 23.56 1.62
C LYS A 305 30.30 24.58 1.66
N ALA A 306 31.48 24.22 1.18
CA ALA A 306 32.64 25.12 1.10
C ALA A 306 32.43 26.29 0.14
N ALA A 307 31.92 26.02 -1.08
CA ALA A 307 31.62 27.06 -2.06
C ALA A 307 30.52 28.02 -1.56
N LEU A 308 29.50 27.47 -0.90
CA LEU A 308 28.41 28.24 -0.33
C LEU A 308 28.88 29.10 0.85
N SER A 309 29.69 28.55 1.76
CA SER A 309 30.27 29.30 2.88
C SER A 309 31.13 30.47 2.38
N LYS A 310 31.96 30.25 1.34
CA LYS A 310 32.75 31.32 0.71
C LYS A 310 31.87 32.40 0.08
N PHE A 311 30.79 32.01 -0.60
CA PHE A 311 29.84 32.96 -1.20
C PHE A 311 29.09 33.79 -0.14
N MET A 312 28.62 33.14 0.92
CA MET A 312 27.89 33.80 2.02
C MET A 312 28.80 34.78 2.78
N LYS A 313 30.06 34.41 3.04
CA LYS A 313 31.08 35.30 3.62
C LYS A 313 31.37 36.49 2.70
N GLY A 314 31.44 36.28 1.39
CA GLY A 314 31.60 37.35 0.39
C GLY A 314 30.42 38.33 0.32
N LYS A 315 29.22 37.93 0.79
CA LYS A 315 28.01 38.76 0.87
C LYS A 315 27.80 39.43 2.23
N GLY A 316 28.75 39.28 3.17
CA GLY A 316 28.73 39.94 4.48
C GLY A 316 28.24 39.07 5.65
N PHE A 317 27.87 37.80 5.43
CA PHE A 317 27.47 36.89 6.49
C PHE A 317 28.68 36.13 7.07
N LYS A 318 29.36 36.74 8.04
CA LYS A 318 30.59 36.18 8.65
C LYS A 318 30.33 34.94 9.55
N ASP A 319 29.14 34.86 10.15
CA ASP A 319 28.76 33.79 11.11
C ASP A 319 28.01 32.62 10.48
N PHE A 320 28.10 32.42 9.16
CA PHE A 320 27.37 31.34 8.50
C PHE A 320 27.95 29.96 8.86
N ASN A 321 27.22 29.18 9.68
CA ASN A 321 27.53 27.79 9.99
C ASN A 321 26.83 26.83 9.01
N ALA A 322 27.55 25.83 8.52
CA ALA A 322 27.02 24.81 7.62
C ALA A 322 25.95 23.92 8.28
N GLU A 323 25.88 23.89 9.61
CA GLU A 323 24.83 23.18 10.36
C GLU A 323 23.46 23.84 10.22
N GLU A 324 23.39 25.17 10.00
CA GLU A 324 22.12 25.86 9.70
C GLU A 324 21.47 25.35 8.40
N LEU A 325 22.25 24.74 7.50
CA LEU A 325 21.77 24.15 6.24
C LEU A 325 20.94 22.88 6.42
N GLU A 326 21.07 22.22 7.57
CA GLU A 326 20.36 20.98 7.89
C GLU A 326 18.90 21.24 8.31
N SER A 327 18.56 22.51 8.61
CA SER A 327 17.22 22.96 8.99
C SER A 327 16.71 24.04 8.03
N PRO A 328 16.16 23.67 6.86
CA PRO A 328 15.80 24.62 5.80
C PRO A 328 14.72 25.65 6.17
N LEU A 329 14.04 25.47 7.31
CA LEU A 329 12.94 26.32 7.77
C LEU A 329 13.39 27.54 8.59
N SER A 330 14.67 27.62 9.01
CA SER A 330 15.16 28.66 9.94
C SER A 330 15.79 29.88 9.26
N PHE A 331 15.85 29.95 7.93
CA PHE A 331 16.52 31.04 7.24
C PHE A 331 15.76 32.37 7.29
N SER A 332 16.48 33.45 7.59
CA SER A 332 15.97 34.82 7.43
C SER A 332 15.74 35.16 5.95
N LYS A 333 14.91 36.17 5.68
CA LYS A 333 14.58 36.64 4.32
C LYS A 333 15.84 37.01 3.52
N GLN A 334 16.80 37.70 4.16
CA GLN A 334 18.07 38.10 3.54
C GLN A 334 18.97 36.89 3.22
N LYS A 335 19.11 35.92 4.13
CA LYS A 335 19.85 34.68 3.89
C LYS A 335 19.23 33.87 2.75
N SER A 336 17.90 33.78 2.71
CA SER A 336 17.15 33.08 1.64
C SER A 336 17.39 33.70 0.25
N MET A 337 17.43 35.03 0.15
CA MET A 337 17.75 35.72 -1.10
C MET A 337 19.20 35.46 -1.55
N ALA A 338 20.16 35.48 -0.62
CA ALA A 338 21.56 35.17 -0.92
C ALA A 338 21.74 33.71 -1.37
N LEU A 339 21.06 32.75 -0.74
CA LEU A 339 21.01 31.35 -1.18
C LEU A 339 20.46 31.24 -2.61
N LYS A 340 19.37 31.94 -2.93
CA LYS A 340 18.80 31.95 -4.29
C LYS A 340 19.80 32.47 -5.32
N GLN A 341 20.54 33.53 -5.00
CA GLN A 341 21.61 34.05 -5.87
C GLN A 341 22.73 33.01 -6.06
N PHE A 342 23.14 32.32 -4.99
CA PHE A 342 24.16 31.27 -5.08
C PHE A 342 23.75 30.15 -6.02
N TRP A 343 22.53 29.62 -5.86
CA TRP A 343 22.01 28.53 -6.70
C TRP A 343 21.78 28.96 -8.16
N GLY A 344 21.48 30.24 -8.40
CA GLY A 344 21.35 30.80 -9.75
C GLY A 344 22.69 31.04 -10.44
N ALA A 345 23.73 31.42 -9.69
CA ALA A 345 25.08 31.63 -10.22
C ALA A 345 25.87 30.32 -10.40
N ASN A 346 25.54 29.28 -9.64
CA ASN A 346 26.27 28.01 -9.63
C ASN A 346 25.38 26.85 -10.07
N ASP A 347 25.14 26.74 -11.38
CA ASP A 347 24.32 25.68 -11.98
C ASP A 347 24.85 24.27 -11.67
N TRP A 348 26.18 24.10 -11.60
CA TRP A 348 26.81 22.83 -11.23
C TRP A 348 26.42 22.40 -9.81
N ALA A 349 26.43 23.33 -8.85
CA ALA A 349 26.11 23.07 -7.45
C ALA A 349 24.63 22.74 -7.30
N LYS A 350 23.77 23.48 -7.99
CA LYS A 350 22.32 23.23 -8.02
C LYS A 350 21.98 21.84 -8.57
N LYS A 351 22.57 21.47 -9.72
CA LYS A 351 22.35 20.14 -10.32
C LYS A 351 22.87 19.02 -9.42
N SER A 352 24.05 19.19 -8.84
CA SER A 352 24.64 18.19 -7.93
C SER A 352 23.81 18.02 -6.65
N PHE A 353 23.42 19.12 -6.00
CA PHE A 353 22.62 19.06 -4.78
C PHE A 353 21.20 18.54 -5.03
N SER A 354 20.61 18.84 -6.19
CA SER A 354 19.31 18.26 -6.58
C SER A 354 19.36 16.74 -6.68
N LYS A 355 20.45 16.16 -7.21
CA LYS A 355 20.65 14.71 -7.23
C LYS A 355 20.81 14.13 -5.81
N ASN A 356 21.53 14.83 -4.94
CA ASN A 356 21.66 14.44 -3.53
C ASN A 356 20.30 14.45 -2.82
N MET A 357 19.48 15.46 -3.06
CA MET A 357 18.11 15.54 -2.52
C MET A 357 17.21 14.42 -3.06
N GLU A 358 17.29 14.10 -4.35
CA GLU A 358 16.51 12.99 -4.93
C GLU A 358 16.91 11.64 -4.31
N TYR A 359 18.21 11.39 -4.17
CA TYR A 359 18.71 10.20 -3.48
C TYR A 359 18.28 10.18 -2.00
N ALA A 360 18.40 11.30 -1.29
CA ALA A 360 17.99 11.39 0.11
C ALA A 360 16.49 11.16 0.28
N TRP A 361 15.65 11.71 -0.60
CA TRP A 361 14.21 11.44 -0.62
C TRP A 361 13.91 9.97 -0.84
N LYS A 362 14.57 9.34 -1.82
CA LYS A 362 14.41 7.90 -2.06
C LYS A 362 14.78 7.08 -0.83
N LYS A 363 15.91 7.42 -0.19
CA LYS A 363 16.38 6.73 1.02
C LYS A 363 15.49 6.93 2.24
N VAL A 364 15.06 8.16 2.54
CA VAL A 364 14.14 8.42 3.64
C VAL A 364 12.80 7.72 3.41
N LYS A 365 12.32 7.64 2.17
CA LYS A 365 11.11 6.88 1.84
C LYS A 365 11.30 5.37 2.02
N GLU A 366 12.45 4.81 1.64
CA GLU A 366 12.79 3.41 1.92
C GLU A 366 12.79 3.16 3.44
N GLU A 367 13.42 4.07 4.21
CA GLU A 367 13.50 4.04 5.67
C GLU A 367 12.13 4.15 6.35
N GLU A 368 11.23 5.02 5.90
CA GLU A 368 9.87 5.16 6.43
C GLU A 368 9.01 3.91 6.23
N ASN A 369 9.25 3.18 5.15
CA ASN A 369 8.55 1.92 4.87
C ASN A 369 9.24 0.72 5.53
N THR A 370 10.40 0.92 6.17
CA THR A 370 11.12 -0.17 6.84
C THR A 370 10.45 -0.46 8.19
N ILE A 371 9.98 -1.69 8.35
CA ILE A 371 9.40 -2.19 9.60
C ILE A 371 10.25 -3.39 10.02
N TYR A 372 10.77 -3.36 11.24
CA TYR A 372 11.54 -4.47 11.79
C TYR A 372 10.65 -5.34 12.67
N ASN A 373 10.72 -6.65 12.48
CA ASN A 373 10.09 -7.63 13.37
C ASN A 373 11.14 -8.21 14.32
N ILE A 374 10.95 -7.99 15.62
CA ILE A 374 11.98 -8.23 16.62
C ILE A 374 11.45 -9.08 17.76
N THR A 375 12.33 -9.83 18.42
CA THR A 375 12.01 -10.62 19.61
C THR A 375 12.91 -10.19 20.76
N HIS A 376 12.37 -9.82 21.92
CA HIS A 376 13.18 -9.40 23.08
C HIS A 376 13.55 -10.54 24.03
N VAL A 377 13.16 -11.78 23.69
CA VAL A 377 13.16 -12.91 24.59
C VAL A 377 13.93 -14.08 23.95
N PRO A 378 14.69 -14.89 24.73
CA PRO A 378 15.42 -16.04 24.20
C PRO A 378 14.49 -17.11 23.60
N LYS A 379 14.95 -17.79 22.55
CA LYS A 379 14.18 -18.85 21.85
C LYS A 379 13.76 -19.99 22.77
N SER A 380 14.70 -20.52 23.55
CA SER A 380 14.43 -21.62 24.49
C SER A 380 13.43 -21.21 25.58
N PHE A 381 13.40 -19.94 25.98
CA PHE A 381 12.37 -19.43 26.89
C PHE A 381 11.01 -19.36 26.20
N MET A 382 10.93 -18.87 24.95
CA MET A 382 9.67 -18.84 24.19
C MET A 382 9.05 -20.22 24.08
N GLN A 383 9.84 -21.24 23.75
CA GLN A 383 9.38 -22.64 23.68
C GLN A 383 8.83 -23.14 25.03
N LYS A 384 9.49 -22.82 26.14
CA LYS A 384 8.99 -23.17 27.48
C LYS A 384 7.65 -22.50 27.79
N VAL A 385 7.48 -21.23 27.43
CA VAL A 385 6.23 -20.49 27.64
C VAL A 385 5.12 -21.05 26.76
N ILE A 386 5.40 -21.38 25.51
CA ILE A 386 4.42 -21.99 24.57
C ILE A 386 3.92 -23.31 25.15
N ASN A 387 4.84 -24.25 25.44
CA ASN A 387 4.50 -25.56 25.98
C ASN A 387 3.74 -25.47 27.31
N TRP A 388 4.11 -24.52 28.17
CA TRP A 388 3.43 -24.30 29.44
C TRP A 388 2.02 -23.70 29.26
N SER A 389 1.86 -22.76 28.34
CA SER A 389 0.56 -22.10 28.08
C SER A 389 -0.45 -23.06 27.47
N GLU A 390 0.00 -23.89 26.53
CA GLU A 390 -0.81 -24.94 25.93
C GLU A 390 -1.26 -25.95 27.00
N LYS A 391 -0.33 -26.43 27.84
CA LYS A 391 -0.63 -27.43 28.87
C LYS A 391 -1.56 -26.95 29.98
N ASN A 392 -1.47 -25.68 30.40
CA ASN A 392 -2.21 -25.17 31.55
C ASN A 392 -3.50 -24.42 31.20
N PHE A 393 -3.57 -23.81 30.01
CA PHE A 393 -4.70 -22.97 29.61
C PHE A 393 -5.33 -23.38 28.28
N GLY A 394 -4.78 -24.38 27.57
CA GLY A 394 -5.26 -24.76 26.24
C GLY A 394 -5.09 -23.67 25.19
N VAL A 395 -4.15 -22.74 25.40
CA VAL A 395 -3.90 -21.62 24.47
C VAL A 395 -2.77 -22.00 23.52
N GLU A 396 -3.08 -22.06 22.23
CA GLU A 396 -2.11 -22.27 21.16
C GLU A 396 -1.33 -20.97 20.89
N LEU A 397 -0.16 -20.83 21.54
CA LEU A 397 0.79 -19.76 21.25
C LEU A 397 1.83 -20.25 20.23
N THR A 398 2.26 -19.34 19.36
CA THR A 398 3.30 -19.58 18.34
C THR A 398 4.51 -18.67 18.58
N GLU A 399 5.65 -18.97 17.94
CA GLU A 399 6.81 -18.07 18.00
C GLU A 399 6.52 -16.68 17.41
N SER A 400 5.54 -16.56 16.51
CA SER A 400 5.08 -15.27 15.96
C SER A 400 4.51 -14.35 17.03
N ASP A 401 3.83 -14.89 18.04
CA ASP A 401 3.17 -14.10 19.09
C ASP A 401 4.15 -13.28 19.93
N PHE A 402 5.43 -13.67 19.94
CA PHE A 402 6.50 -12.99 20.67
C PHE A 402 7.16 -11.88 19.85
N LYS A 403 6.73 -11.66 18.60
CA LYS A 403 7.28 -10.61 17.73
C LYS A 403 6.69 -9.24 18.08
N ALA A 404 7.56 -8.24 18.10
CA ALA A 404 7.19 -6.83 18.13
C ALA A 404 7.60 -6.18 16.81
N PHE A 405 6.78 -5.27 16.31
CA PHE A 405 7.04 -4.47 15.12
C PHE A 405 7.51 -3.10 15.54
N ILE A 406 8.72 -2.76 15.13
CA ILE A 406 9.33 -1.46 15.38
C ILE A 406 9.35 -0.65 14.10
N HIS A 407 8.90 0.59 14.23
CA HIS A 407 8.99 1.67 13.27
C HIS A 407 10.09 2.65 13.73
N PRO A 408 11.32 2.55 13.17
CA PRO A 408 12.48 3.38 13.56
C PRO A 408 12.25 4.89 13.64
N ASN A 409 11.27 5.39 12.89
CA ASN A 409 10.98 6.82 12.77
C ASN A 409 9.65 7.24 13.40
N SER A 410 8.88 6.30 13.94
CA SER A 410 7.52 6.54 14.41
C SER A 410 7.15 5.52 15.49
N HIS A 411 7.84 5.57 16.63
CA HIS A 411 7.60 4.64 17.76
C HIS A 411 6.16 4.65 18.28
N GLU A 412 5.38 5.70 18.01
CA GLU A 412 3.92 5.73 18.28
C GLU A 412 3.14 4.63 17.55
N LYS A 413 3.71 4.10 16.45
CA LYS A 413 3.14 3.02 15.65
C LYS A 413 3.67 1.65 16.04
N ASP A 414 4.59 1.56 17.01
CA ASP A 414 5.16 0.27 17.44
C ASP A 414 4.06 -0.58 18.09
N TYR A 415 4.00 -1.87 17.73
CA TYR A 415 3.01 -2.79 18.28
C TYR A 415 3.57 -4.20 18.46
N PHE A 416 2.92 -4.97 19.33
CA PHE A 416 3.18 -6.40 19.50
C PHE A 416 2.20 -7.18 18.64
N GLU A 417 2.67 -8.26 17.98
CA GLU A 417 1.79 -9.17 17.23
C GLU A 417 0.65 -9.68 18.13
N ASN A 418 1.00 -10.06 19.36
CA ASN A 418 0.04 -10.45 20.38
C ASN A 418 0.19 -9.56 21.63
N PRO A 419 -0.69 -8.57 21.84
CA PRO A 419 -0.64 -7.69 23.01
C PRO A 419 -0.73 -8.42 24.36
N LYS A 420 -1.27 -9.65 24.38
CA LYS A 420 -1.41 -10.46 25.59
C LYS A 420 -0.18 -11.30 25.90
N ILE A 421 0.84 -11.35 25.02
CA ILE A 421 2.02 -12.20 25.23
C ILE A 421 2.77 -11.87 26.53
N ASN A 422 2.81 -10.57 26.89
CA ASN A 422 3.39 -10.11 28.15
C ASN A 422 2.69 -10.66 29.40
N MET A 423 1.40 -11.01 29.30
CA MET A 423 0.67 -11.66 30.39
C MET A 423 1.19 -13.08 30.60
N TYR A 424 1.29 -13.88 29.52
CA TYR A 424 1.71 -15.28 29.60
C TYR A 424 3.17 -15.43 30.02
N THR A 425 4.08 -14.60 29.50
CA THR A 425 5.49 -14.61 29.91
C THR A 425 5.67 -14.28 31.39
N ARG A 426 4.87 -13.33 31.92
CA ARG A 426 4.86 -13.00 33.35
C ARG A 426 4.30 -14.13 34.19
N MET A 427 3.19 -14.74 33.79
CA MET A 427 2.59 -15.85 34.54
C MET A 427 3.51 -17.08 34.57
N TYR A 428 4.22 -17.36 33.47
CA TYR A 428 5.23 -18.41 33.42
C TYR A 428 6.37 -18.12 34.42
N ALA A 429 6.95 -16.92 34.37
CA ALA A 429 8.04 -16.53 35.27
C ALA A 429 7.61 -16.53 36.76
N ASP A 430 6.38 -16.10 37.05
CA ASP A 430 5.86 -16.04 38.43
C ASP A 430 5.45 -17.45 38.96
N SER A 431 5.22 -18.43 38.08
CA SER A 431 4.87 -19.81 38.47
C SER A 431 6.10 -20.72 38.66
N HIS A 432 7.26 -20.37 38.11
CA HIS A 432 8.49 -21.16 38.21
C HIS A 432 9.49 -20.50 39.16
N LYS A 433 9.90 -21.22 40.20
CA LYS A 433 10.84 -20.69 41.21
C LYS A 433 12.18 -20.33 40.58
N GLY A 434 12.51 -19.03 40.61
CA GLY A 434 13.81 -18.49 40.19
C GLY A 434 13.95 -18.15 38.70
N GLU A 435 12.90 -18.33 37.89
CA GLU A 435 12.94 -17.99 36.46
C GLU A 435 13.21 -16.49 36.24
N SER A 436 12.67 -15.61 37.09
CA SER A 436 13.00 -14.17 37.06
C SER A 436 14.49 -13.91 37.22
N THR A 437 15.17 -14.65 38.11
CA THR A 437 16.62 -14.53 38.35
C THR A 437 17.42 -15.09 37.17
N ILE A 438 16.97 -16.20 36.57
CA ILE A 438 17.55 -16.75 35.34
C ILE A 438 17.48 -15.71 34.21
N MET A 439 16.32 -15.09 34.01
CA MET A 439 16.11 -14.07 32.98
C MET A 439 16.96 -12.81 33.22
N ALA A 440 17.01 -12.32 34.45
CA ALA A 440 17.88 -11.22 34.84
C ALA A 440 19.37 -11.48 34.51
N ASN A 441 19.89 -12.63 34.97
CA ASN A 441 21.27 -13.01 34.72
C ASN A 441 21.55 -13.20 33.22
N THR A 442 20.54 -13.66 32.48
CA THR A 442 20.60 -13.83 31.03
C THR A 442 20.81 -12.49 30.32
N TYR A 443 20.01 -11.48 30.62
CA TYR A 443 20.19 -10.15 30.03
C TYR A 443 21.53 -9.52 30.44
N PHE A 444 21.94 -9.72 31.70
CA PHE A 444 23.23 -9.24 32.19
C PHE A 444 24.41 -9.83 31.40
N LEU A 445 24.46 -11.17 31.32
CA LEU A 445 25.51 -11.89 30.63
C LEU A 445 25.50 -11.59 29.13
N ALA A 446 24.32 -11.48 28.52
CA ALA A 446 24.17 -11.12 27.12
C ALA A 446 24.76 -9.74 26.81
N MET A 447 24.54 -8.74 27.67
CA MET A 447 25.12 -7.40 27.50
C MET A 447 26.63 -7.38 27.68
N LEU A 448 27.17 -8.10 28.68
CA LEU A 448 28.62 -8.25 28.85
C LEU A 448 29.28 -8.87 27.61
N ASN A 449 28.72 -9.96 27.10
CA ASN A 449 29.25 -10.65 25.94
C ASN A 449 29.07 -9.84 24.66
N THR A 450 27.97 -9.08 24.53
CA THR A 450 27.79 -8.12 23.44
C THR A 450 28.88 -7.06 23.46
N ASN A 451 29.15 -6.43 24.61
CA ASN A 451 30.20 -5.42 24.74
C ASN A 451 31.58 -5.96 24.33
N ARG A 452 31.87 -7.23 24.67
CA ARG A 452 33.09 -7.92 24.24
C ARG A 452 33.17 -8.12 22.74
N VAL A 453 32.11 -8.63 22.11
CA VAL A 453 32.06 -8.81 20.66
C VAL A 453 32.21 -7.48 19.94
N LEU A 454 31.49 -6.44 20.40
CA LEU A 454 31.60 -5.08 19.85
C LEU A 454 33.00 -4.48 20.02
N SER A 455 33.71 -4.81 21.11
CA SER A 455 35.09 -4.33 21.34
C SER A 455 36.12 -4.94 20.38
N LYS A 456 35.83 -6.12 19.80
CA LYS A 456 36.69 -6.80 18.82
C LYS A 456 36.50 -6.29 17.40
N ILE A 457 35.48 -5.46 17.14
CA ILE A 457 35.19 -4.92 15.81
C ILE A 457 36.23 -3.84 15.47
N ASP A 458 36.87 -3.99 14.32
CA ASP A 458 37.79 -2.99 13.77
C ASP A 458 37.02 -1.74 13.30
N LEU A 459 37.03 -0.70 14.14
CA LEU A 459 36.35 0.57 13.89
C LEU A 459 36.91 1.33 12.66
N SER A 460 38.13 1.02 12.21
CA SER A 460 38.72 1.70 11.04
C SER A 460 37.99 1.33 9.74
N LYS A 461 37.44 0.12 9.67
CA LYS A 461 36.73 -0.44 8.51
C LYS A 461 35.22 -0.22 8.53
N THR A 462 34.68 0.35 9.60
CA THR A 462 33.24 0.64 9.74
C THR A 462 32.90 2.05 9.29
N ASP A 463 31.71 2.24 8.72
CA ASP A 463 31.15 3.55 8.38
C ASP A 463 30.99 4.46 9.62
N LYS A 464 30.91 5.77 9.39
CA LYS A 464 30.90 6.79 10.45
C LYS A 464 29.71 6.61 11.42
N GLU A 465 28.52 6.32 10.89
CA GLU A 465 27.30 6.14 11.68
C GLU A 465 27.39 4.88 12.55
N SER A 466 27.79 3.73 11.98
CA SER A 466 28.08 2.50 12.72
C SER A 466 29.13 2.71 13.80
N ARG A 467 30.19 3.47 13.52
CA ARG A 467 31.27 3.73 14.49
C ARG A 467 30.76 4.51 15.70
N ILE A 468 29.91 5.51 15.48
CA ILE A 468 29.27 6.28 16.56
C ILE A 468 28.37 5.35 17.37
N LEU A 469 27.49 4.59 16.69
CA LEU A 469 26.59 3.64 17.34
C LEU A 469 27.34 2.63 18.23
N ILE A 470 28.38 1.97 17.71
CA ILE A 470 29.16 0.99 18.47
C ILE A 470 29.77 1.64 19.72
N LYS A 471 30.32 2.86 19.61
CA LYS A 471 30.89 3.57 20.76
C LYS A 471 29.82 3.87 21.82
N THR A 472 28.70 4.44 21.39
CA THR A 472 27.58 4.78 22.29
C THR A 472 27.02 3.54 22.97
N MET A 473 26.84 2.43 22.26
CA MET A 473 26.41 1.16 22.87
C MET A 473 27.38 0.68 23.93
N ARG A 474 28.70 0.69 23.65
CA ARG A 474 29.72 0.25 24.60
C ARG A 474 29.76 1.13 25.85
N GLU A 475 29.66 2.44 25.69
CA GLU A 475 29.60 3.40 26.78
C GLU A 475 28.34 3.19 27.64
N MET A 476 27.18 3.06 27.00
CA MET A 476 25.91 2.82 27.69
C MET A 476 25.90 1.48 28.43
N ILE A 477 26.44 0.41 27.84
CA ILE A 477 26.57 -0.88 28.54
C ILE A 477 27.47 -0.74 29.77
N LYS A 478 28.62 -0.06 29.65
CA LYS A 478 29.53 0.14 30.79
C LYS A 478 28.88 0.97 31.90
N ALA A 479 28.28 2.11 31.55
CA ALA A 479 27.61 2.99 32.50
C ALA A 479 26.41 2.32 33.19
N SER A 480 25.76 1.38 32.50
CA SER A 480 24.60 0.66 33.04
C SER A 480 24.99 -0.48 33.98
N LEU A 481 26.05 -1.23 33.66
CA LEU A 481 26.41 -2.46 34.36
C LEU A 481 27.37 -2.28 35.54
N PHE A 482 28.21 -1.23 35.52
CA PHE A 482 29.25 -1.02 36.53
C PHE A 482 28.95 0.19 37.41
N GLU A 483 29.24 0.10 38.71
CA GLU A 483 29.09 1.22 39.64
C GLU A 483 30.04 2.38 39.31
N ASN A 484 31.27 2.04 38.90
CA ASN A 484 32.32 3.00 38.53
C ASN A 484 32.83 2.72 37.11
N PRO A 485 32.14 3.19 36.06
CA PRO A 485 32.42 2.80 34.68
C PRO A 485 33.79 3.25 34.13
N GLU A 486 34.46 4.20 34.79
CA GLU A 486 35.78 4.70 34.41
C GLU A 486 36.94 3.84 34.92
N LEU A 487 36.72 3.02 35.95
CA LEU A 487 37.75 2.15 36.48
C LEU A 487 37.94 0.92 35.57
N PRO A 488 39.15 0.33 35.54
CA PRO A 488 39.39 -0.95 34.89
C PRO A 488 38.42 -2.02 35.40
N VAL A 489 37.97 -2.91 34.51
CA VAL A 489 36.97 -3.96 34.78
C VAL A 489 37.32 -4.84 36.01
N GLU A 490 38.60 -4.95 36.33
CA GLU A 490 39.16 -5.67 37.49
C GLU A 490 38.89 -4.99 38.85
N LYS A 491 38.64 -3.68 38.86
CA LYS A 491 38.48 -2.85 40.08
C LYS A 491 37.05 -2.34 40.27
N THR A 492 36.14 -2.70 39.37
CA THR A 492 34.75 -2.25 39.38
C THR A 492 33.81 -3.32 39.92
N ASN A 493 32.90 -2.91 40.80
CA ASN A 493 31.76 -3.72 41.18
C ASN A 493 30.63 -3.58 40.14
N PHE A 494 29.82 -4.63 40.05
CA PHE A 494 28.58 -4.59 39.27
C PHE A 494 27.50 -3.84 40.03
N ARG A 495 26.71 -3.08 39.28
CA ARG A 495 25.51 -2.46 39.82
C ARG A 495 24.45 -3.52 40.10
N THR A 496 23.82 -3.44 41.25
CA THR A 496 22.59 -4.17 41.58
C THR A 496 21.46 -3.61 40.73
N LEU A 497 20.95 -4.41 39.79
CA LEU A 497 19.84 -4.04 38.89
C LEU A 497 18.61 -4.89 39.19
N GLU A 498 17.43 -4.47 38.78
CA GLU A 498 16.25 -5.34 38.78
C GLU A 498 16.05 -6.01 37.41
N THR A 499 15.26 -7.09 37.37
CA THR A 499 14.99 -7.83 36.12
C THR A 499 14.34 -6.93 35.05
N ASP A 500 13.46 -6.02 35.47
CA ASP A 500 12.81 -5.08 34.56
C ASP A 500 13.77 -3.98 34.09
N GLN A 501 14.64 -3.48 34.97
CA GLN A 501 15.65 -2.47 34.65
C GLN A 501 16.63 -3.00 33.60
N ILE A 502 17.13 -4.22 33.79
CA ILE A 502 18.11 -4.80 32.87
C ILE A 502 17.49 -5.16 31.52
N GLN A 503 16.24 -5.61 31.52
CA GLN A 503 15.48 -5.87 30.30
C GLN A 503 15.19 -4.56 29.53
N LYS A 504 14.85 -3.47 30.25
CA LYS A 504 14.66 -2.13 29.65
C LYS A 504 15.95 -1.63 29.01
N ILE A 505 17.09 -1.75 29.68
CA ILE A 505 18.39 -1.34 29.14
C ILE A 505 18.74 -2.15 27.88
N TYR A 506 18.54 -3.47 27.92
CA TYR A 506 18.72 -4.33 26.75
C TYR A 506 17.80 -3.91 25.58
N ALA A 507 16.53 -3.62 25.86
CA ALA A 507 15.57 -3.17 24.85
C ALA A 507 15.97 -1.82 24.24
N ILE A 508 16.40 -0.85 25.05
CA ILE A 508 16.89 0.46 24.57
C ILE A 508 18.07 0.27 23.62
N LEU A 509 19.10 -0.49 24.03
CA LEU A 509 20.28 -0.75 23.20
C LEU A 509 19.91 -1.45 21.88
N LYS A 510 18.95 -2.38 21.94
CA LYS A 510 18.46 -3.09 20.77
C LYS A 510 17.68 -2.17 19.84
N ASN A 511 16.81 -1.31 20.38
CA ASN A 511 16.03 -0.33 19.59
C ASN A 511 16.94 0.68 18.91
N MET A 512 17.99 1.17 19.60
CA MET A 512 18.99 2.05 18.99
C MET A 512 19.63 1.46 17.72
N CYS A 513 19.80 0.14 17.65
CA CYS A 513 20.32 -0.53 16.44
C CYS A 513 19.32 -0.46 15.28
N TYR A 514 18.03 -0.52 15.55
CA TYR A 514 16.97 -0.43 14.54
C TYR A 514 16.71 1.02 14.13
N ASP A 515 16.74 1.97 15.07
CA ASP A 515 16.59 3.40 14.84
C ASP A 515 17.68 3.96 13.93
N THR A 516 18.87 3.35 13.99
CA THR A 516 20.02 3.66 13.15
C THR A 516 20.16 2.75 11.93
N TYR A 517 19.16 1.94 11.59
CA TYR A 517 19.14 1.03 10.43
C TYR A 517 20.33 0.05 10.38
N ASN A 518 20.82 -0.37 11.55
CA ASN A 518 21.94 -1.29 11.71
C ASN A 518 21.51 -2.59 12.43
N PRO A 519 20.58 -3.39 11.86
CA PRO A 519 20.08 -4.62 12.49
C PRO A 519 21.16 -5.68 12.72
N LYS A 520 22.29 -5.60 12.01
CA LYS A 520 23.46 -6.48 12.22
C LYS A 520 23.95 -6.50 13.67
N TYR A 521 23.93 -5.37 14.38
CA TYR A 521 24.39 -5.30 15.78
C TYR A 521 23.30 -5.81 16.74
N ALA A 522 22.02 -5.60 16.42
CA ALA A 522 20.91 -6.22 17.15
C ALA A 522 20.96 -7.76 17.05
N ASN A 523 21.33 -8.31 15.88
CA ASN A 523 21.49 -9.75 15.70
C ASN A 523 22.64 -10.33 16.55
N ILE A 524 23.71 -9.56 16.77
CA ILE A 524 24.78 -9.95 17.72
C ILE A 524 24.19 -10.07 19.13
N MET A 525 23.40 -9.08 19.56
CA MET A 525 22.74 -9.09 20.87
C MET A 525 21.84 -10.32 21.02
N ASP A 526 21.01 -10.63 20.01
CA ASP A 526 20.11 -11.79 20.04
C ASP A 526 20.88 -13.11 20.08
N THR A 527 22.00 -13.20 19.37
CA THR A 527 22.88 -14.37 19.43
C THR A 527 23.42 -14.55 20.85
N GLN A 528 23.91 -13.48 21.48
CA GLN A 528 24.42 -13.55 22.85
C GLN A 528 23.31 -13.82 23.87
N LEU A 529 22.11 -13.29 23.65
CA LEU A 529 20.95 -13.51 24.51
C LEU A 529 20.54 -14.98 24.55
N ASN A 530 20.46 -15.62 23.38
CA ASN A 530 20.13 -17.05 23.29
C ASN A 530 21.20 -17.91 23.97
N LYS A 531 22.49 -17.67 23.68
CA LYS A 531 23.59 -18.41 24.31
C LYS A 531 23.63 -18.23 25.83
N ALA A 532 23.40 -17.00 26.30
CA ALA A 532 23.37 -16.71 27.73
C ALA A 532 22.23 -17.46 28.43
N TYR A 533 21.03 -17.49 27.83
CA TYR A 533 19.90 -18.19 28.41
C TYR A 533 20.13 -19.71 28.48
N ASP A 534 20.65 -20.32 27.41
CA ASP A 534 20.93 -21.76 27.39
C ASP A 534 22.00 -22.15 28.42
N TYR A 535 23.00 -21.29 28.63
CA TYR A 535 24.01 -21.49 29.67
C TYR A 535 23.41 -21.40 31.08
N ILE A 536 22.66 -20.32 31.35
CA ILE A 536 22.18 -20.00 32.69
C ILE A 536 21.07 -20.97 33.10
N SER A 537 20.12 -21.24 32.20
CA SER A 537 19.01 -22.16 32.50
C SER A 537 19.45 -23.59 32.81
N ARG A 538 20.63 -24.03 32.33
CA ARG A 538 21.19 -25.36 32.62
C ARG A 538 21.96 -25.42 33.95
N LYS A 539 22.61 -24.33 34.34
CA LYS A 539 23.52 -24.30 35.50
C LYS A 539 22.94 -23.65 36.75
N TRP A 540 21.80 -22.99 36.62
CA TRP A 540 21.17 -22.30 37.74
C TRP A 540 20.46 -23.30 38.66
N SER A 541 20.62 -23.11 39.97
CA SER A 541 19.80 -23.79 40.98
C SER A 541 19.49 -22.84 42.14
N PRO A 542 18.38 -23.04 42.88
CA PRO A 542 18.01 -22.18 44.00
C PRO A 542 19.08 -22.06 45.09
N ASP A 543 19.82 -23.15 45.34
CA ASP A 543 20.83 -23.24 46.40
C ASP A 543 22.25 -22.92 45.90
N ASN A 544 22.43 -22.77 44.58
CA ASN A 544 23.70 -22.40 43.96
C ASN A 544 23.45 -21.43 42.79
N PRO A 545 23.32 -20.12 43.08
CA PRO A 545 23.14 -19.10 42.06
C PRO A 545 24.41 -18.94 41.22
N ILE A 546 24.23 -18.67 39.93
CA ILE A 546 25.35 -18.53 38.99
C ILE A 546 26.18 -17.28 39.35
N LYS A 547 27.48 -17.48 39.54
CA LYS A 547 28.45 -16.39 39.71
C LYS A 547 28.77 -15.76 38.36
N LEU A 548 28.45 -14.49 38.20
CA LEU A 548 28.81 -13.69 37.04
C LEU A 548 30.22 -13.10 37.26
N THR A 549 31.11 -13.23 36.29
CA THR A 549 32.44 -12.59 36.36
C THR A 549 32.47 -11.31 35.50
N PRO A 550 33.26 -10.29 35.88
CA PRO A 550 33.52 -9.09 35.06
C PRO A 550 34.05 -9.42 33.66
N PHE A 551 34.66 -10.59 33.55
CA PHE A 551 35.18 -11.18 32.31
C PHE A 551 34.16 -12.11 31.64
N GLY A 552 32.85 -11.88 31.78
CA GLY A 552 31.82 -12.66 31.09
C GLY A 552 32.05 -14.19 31.18
N LEU A 553 31.67 -14.91 30.13
CA LEU A 553 32.08 -16.29 29.89
C LEU A 553 32.69 -16.35 28.50
N ASP A 554 33.76 -17.13 28.32
CA ASP A 554 34.08 -17.66 27.00
C ASP A 554 33.00 -18.72 26.69
N LEU A 555 31.95 -18.29 25.99
CA LEU A 555 30.80 -19.10 25.59
C LEU A 555 31.10 -19.93 24.35
#